data_AF-K2S781-F1
#
_entry.id   AF-K2S781-F1
#
_cell.length_a   1.000
_cell.length_b   1.000
_cell.length_c   1.000
_cell.angle_alpha   90.00
_cell.angle_beta   90.00
_cell.angle_gamma   90.00
#
_symmetry.space_group_name_H-M   'P 1'
#
loop_
_entity.id
_entity.type
_entity.pdbx_description
1 polymer ?
#
loop_
_entity_poly.entity_id
_entity_poly.type
_entity_poly.pdbx_seq_one_letter_code
_entity_poly.pdbx_strand_id
1 'polypeptide(L)'
;MWKTVPWALNPSAKSPTNHLLDILADVPGFLEDEKTIKQANDGGLRKSLRSRVEQRLQDVYQWRWAWESRNPRAAFEVSTRTSAQMPSSEIPRGLETSLIYTTWLQASEICLYNAVLIWLLSFLGELRPAAFAYLSPSLSASFKPSHPSPLLLPGQVRSLRQPAMEICRSFQYLLDSFAESGETPLSWLMPISLAYYIVQEDREYVGWIRMRLDGCKGKAELPAYKGV
;
A
#
# COMPACT_ATOMS: atom_id res chain seq x y z
N MET A 1 -15.22 -13.43 14.18
CA MET A 1 -14.67 -14.57 14.94
C MET A 1 -13.18 -14.80 14.62
N TRP A 2 -12.76 -14.83 13.35
CA TRP A 2 -11.35 -15.05 12.98
C TRP A 2 -10.36 -13.91 13.31
N LYS A 3 -10.83 -12.66 13.41
CA LYS A 3 -9.98 -11.48 13.74
C LYS A 3 -9.42 -11.49 15.17
N THR A 4 -10.15 -12.10 16.10
CA THR A 4 -9.89 -11.99 17.55
C THR A 4 -9.62 -13.34 18.22
N VAL A 5 -10.34 -14.40 17.85
CA VAL A 5 -10.27 -15.70 18.55
C VAL A 5 -8.89 -16.36 18.50
N PRO A 6 -8.18 -16.40 17.35
CA PRO A 6 -6.85 -17.02 17.30
C PRO A 6 -5.79 -16.33 18.15
N TRP A 7 -6.02 -15.06 18.50
CA TRP A 7 -5.05 -14.20 19.17
C TRP A 7 -5.45 -13.87 20.61
N ALA A 8 -6.59 -14.39 21.08
CA ALA A 8 -7.13 -14.07 22.40
C ALA A 8 -6.18 -14.46 23.55
N LEU A 9 -5.39 -15.51 23.37
CA LEU A 9 -4.42 -16.01 24.35
C LEU A 9 -3.03 -15.38 24.20
N ASN A 10 -2.69 -14.85 23.02
CA ASN A 10 -1.42 -14.18 22.76
C ASN A 10 -1.59 -13.08 21.70
N PRO A 11 -2.10 -11.90 22.08
CA PRO A 11 -2.31 -10.79 21.14
C PRO A 11 -1.02 -10.32 20.46
N SER A 12 0.13 -10.45 21.14
CA SER A 12 1.45 -10.10 20.61
C SER A 12 1.95 -11.02 19.50
N ALA A 13 1.37 -12.21 19.33
CA ALA A 13 1.72 -13.11 18.22
C ALA A 13 1.12 -12.68 16.87
N LYS A 14 0.24 -11.68 16.86
CA LYS A 14 -0.39 -11.19 15.64
C LYS A 14 0.61 -10.42 14.79
N SER A 15 0.87 -10.91 13.58
CA SER A 15 1.81 -10.26 12.67
C SER A 15 1.33 -8.86 12.25
N PRO A 16 2.24 -7.94 11.88
CA PRO A 16 1.85 -6.64 11.33
C PRO A 16 0.92 -6.77 10.12
N THR A 17 1.17 -7.74 9.24
CA THR A 17 0.29 -8.10 8.13
C THR A 17 -1.13 -8.45 8.58
N ASN A 18 -1.28 -9.27 9.64
CA ASN A 18 -2.60 -9.67 10.14
C ASN A 18 -3.41 -8.47 10.63
N HIS A 19 -2.77 -7.45 11.22
CA HIS A 19 -3.46 -6.21 11.60
C HIS A 19 -4.01 -5.45 10.38
N LEU A 20 -3.26 -5.39 9.27
CA LEU A 20 -3.72 -4.74 8.05
C LEU A 20 -4.85 -5.52 7.37
N LEU A 21 -4.74 -6.86 7.34
CA LEU A 21 -5.78 -7.73 6.79
C LEU A 21 -7.10 -7.64 7.58
N ASP A 22 -7.02 -7.49 8.90
CA ASP A 22 -8.18 -7.23 9.75
C ASP A 22 -8.92 -5.96 9.35
N ILE A 23 -8.18 -4.88 9.05
CA ILE A 23 -8.76 -3.61 8.59
C ILE A 23 -9.37 -3.80 7.19
N LEU A 24 -8.66 -4.45 6.27
CA LEU A 24 -9.17 -4.74 4.92
C LEU A 24 -10.46 -5.56 4.94
N ALA A 25 -10.59 -6.46 5.90
CA ALA A 25 -11.79 -7.26 6.04
C ALA A 25 -13.03 -6.45 6.47
N ASP A 26 -12.89 -5.18 6.85
CA ASP A 26 -14.04 -4.27 7.06
C ASP A 26 -14.47 -3.57 5.75
N VAL A 27 -13.63 -3.54 4.71
CA VAL A 27 -13.89 -2.86 3.43
C VAL A 27 -15.18 -3.33 2.74
N PRO A 28 -15.49 -4.64 2.64
CA PRO A 28 -16.75 -5.07 2.03
C PRO A 28 -17.99 -4.48 2.70
N GLY A 29 -17.99 -4.38 4.04
CA GLY A 29 -19.08 -3.74 4.78
C GLY A 29 -19.18 -2.24 4.51
N PHE A 30 -18.02 -1.57 4.36
CA PHE A 30 -18.01 -0.15 3.98
C PHE A 30 -18.59 0.09 2.58
N LEU A 31 -18.31 -0.79 1.62
CA LEU A 31 -18.88 -0.72 0.26
C LEU A 31 -20.40 -0.93 0.26
N GLU A 32 -20.90 -1.86 1.07
CA GLU A 32 -22.34 -2.11 1.23
C GLU A 32 -23.06 -0.90 1.85
N ASP A 33 -22.48 -0.33 2.90
CA ASP A 33 -23.00 0.87 3.55
C ASP A 33 -22.98 2.07 2.59
N GLU A 34 -21.89 2.26 1.84
CA GLU A 34 -21.77 3.32 0.84
C GLU A 34 -22.84 3.21 -0.25
N LYS A 35 -23.06 1.99 -0.77
CA LYS A 35 -24.12 1.72 -1.74
C LYS A 35 -25.50 2.08 -1.18
N THR A 36 -25.77 1.68 0.05
CA THR A 36 -27.03 2.00 0.76
C THR A 36 -27.20 3.51 0.94
N ILE A 37 -26.14 4.21 1.33
CA ILE A 37 -26.14 5.68 1.44
C ILE A 37 -26.44 6.36 0.11
N LYS A 38 -25.86 5.87 -1.01
CA LYS A 38 -26.11 6.43 -2.35
C LYS A 38 -27.55 6.19 -2.82
N GLN A 39 -28.17 5.08 -2.42
CA GLN A 39 -29.54 4.73 -2.81
C GLN A 39 -30.61 5.39 -1.95
N ALA A 40 -30.43 5.40 -0.62
CA ALA A 40 -31.45 5.85 0.33
C ALA A 40 -31.18 7.24 0.93
N ASN A 41 -30.01 7.84 0.65
CA ASN A 41 -29.54 9.08 1.26
C ASN A 41 -29.58 9.07 2.79
N ASP A 42 -29.32 7.92 3.40
CA ASP A 42 -29.36 7.72 4.85
C ASP A 42 -28.23 8.50 5.56
N GLY A 43 -28.59 9.62 6.18
CA GLY A 43 -27.67 10.48 6.92
C GLY A 43 -27.13 9.85 8.21
N GLY A 44 -27.88 8.95 8.85
CA GLY A 44 -27.45 8.23 10.05
C GLY A 44 -26.37 7.21 9.73
N LEU A 45 -26.61 6.40 8.69
CA LEU A 45 -25.64 5.44 8.18
C LEU A 45 -24.37 6.15 7.68
N ARG A 46 -24.51 7.28 7.00
CA ARG A 46 -23.37 8.12 6.56
C ARG A 46 -22.49 8.56 7.72
N LYS A 47 -23.08 9.03 8.83
CA LYS A 47 -22.32 9.42 10.04
C LYS A 47 -21.63 8.23 10.69
N SER A 48 -22.33 7.10 10.80
CA SER A 48 -21.79 5.85 11.36
C SER A 48 -20.62 5.29 10.55
N LEU A 49 -20.78 5.21 9.22
CA LEU A 49 -19.73 4.77 8.31
C LEU A 49 -18.50 5.68 8.42
N ARG A 50 -18.71 7.00 8.39
CA ARG A 50 -17.63 7.97 8.56
C ARG A 50 -16.86 7.75 9.87
N SER A 51 -17.54 7.60 11.00
CA SER A 51 -16.88 7.36 12.28
C SER A 51 -16.05 6.07 12.29
N ARG A 52 -16.56 4.99 11.69
CA ARG A 52 -15.83 3.72 11.56
C ARG A 52 -14.59 3.84 10.67
N VAL A 53 -14.69 4.54 9.54
CA VAL A 53 -13.56 4.77 8.63
C VAL A 53 -12.50 5.67 9.29
N GLU A 54 -12.91 6.73 10.00
CA GLU A 54 -12.00 7.58 10.78
C GLU A 54 -11.26 6.78 11.86
N GLN A 55 -11.96 5.89 12.57
CA GLN A 55 -11.33 5.01 13.55
C GLN A 55 -10.28 4.10 12.89
N ARG A 56 -10.63 3.46 11.76
CA ARG A 56 -9.69 2.61 11.02
C ARG A 56 -8.49 3.36 10.46
N LEU A 57 -8.67 4.61 10.08
CA LEU A 57 -7.56 5.47 9.67
C LEU A 57 -6.59 5.73 10.84
N GLN A 58 -7.11 5.96 12.04
CA GLN A 58 -6.24 6.06 13.23
C GLN A 58 -5.52 4.76 13.53
N ASP A 59 -6.21 3.62 13.43
CA ASP A 59 -5.61 2.29 13.62
C ASP A 59 -4.45 2.06 12.63
N VAL A 60 -4.64 2.43 11.35
CA VAL A 60 -3.60 2.28 10.30
C VAL A 60 -2.41 3.24 10.51
N TYR A 61 -2.66 4.45 11.00
CA TYR A 61 -1.58 5.40 11.33
C TYR A 61 -0.76 4.96 12.55
N GLN A 62 -1.42 4.45 13.58
CA GLN A 62 -0.74 3.86 14.73
C GLN A 62 0.10 2.66 14.32
N TRP A 63 -0.46 1.79 13.46
CA TRP A 63 0.28 0.68 12.88
C TRP A 63 1.54 1.16 12.17
N ARG A 64 1.46 2.22 11.34
CA ARG A 64 2.60 2.73 10.58
C ARG A 64 3.69 3.32 11.46
N TRP A 65 3.34 4.05 12.51
CA TRP A 65 4.32 4.55 13.48
C TRP A 65 4.99 3.43 14.26
N ALA A 66 4.21 2.43 14.70
CA ALA A 66 4.75 1.25 15.37
C ALA A 66 5.62 0.39 14.43
N TRP A 67 5.30 0.37 13.13
CA TRP A 67 6.13 -0.28 12.13
C TRP A 67 7.47 0.47 11.97
N GLU A 68 7.45 1.81 11.88
CA GLU A 68 8.67 2.62 11.74
C GLU A 68 9.62 2.43 12.92
N SER A 69 9.09 2.42 14.15
CA SER A 69 9.90 2.28 15.36
C SER A 69 10.59 0.92 15.47
N ARG A 70 9.94 -0.14 14.96
CA ARG A 70 10.47 -1.51 14.95
C ARG A 70 11.41 -1.80 13.78
N ASN A 71 11.30 -1.03 12.70
CA ASN A 71 12.02 -1.24 11.44
C ASN A 71 12.85 -0.01 11.06
N PRO A 72 13.74 0.49 11.94
CA PRO A 72 14.57 1.64 11.62
C PRO A 72 15.46 1.32 10.41
N ARG A 73 15.48 2.20 9.40
CA ARG A 73 16.27 2.03 8.17
C ARG A 73 15.92 0.77 7.37
N ALA A 74 14.66 0.31 7.44
CA ALA A 74 14.24 -0.85 6.67
C ALA A 74 14.16 -0.62 5.16
N ALA A 75 14.07 0.64 4.71
CA ALA A 75 13.98 1.02 3.30
C ALA A 75 15.03 2.07 2.92
N PHE A 76 15.44 2.04 1.66
CA PHE A 76 16.43 2.93 1.06
C PHE A 76 16.00 3.34 -0.35
N GLU A 77 16.36 4.54 -0.78
CA GLU A 77 16.14 4.99 -2.16
C GLU A 77 17.34 4.69 -3.03
N VAL A 78 17.09 4.12 -4.21
CA VAL A 78 18.10 3.91 -5.24
C VAL A 78 17.63 4.50 -6.56
N SER A 79 18.54 5.14 -7.29
CA SER A 79 18.24 5.73 -8.60
C SER A 79 17.83 4.65 -9.61
N THR A 80 16.66 4.82 -10.24
CA THR A 80 16.20 3.92 -11.30
C THR A 80 16.97 4.12 -12.60
N ARG A 81 17.60 5.29 -12.78
CA ARG A 81 18.36 5.66 -13.99
C ARG A 81 19.65 4.87 -14.19
N THR A 82 20.15 4.23 -13.14
CA THR A 82 21.39 3.43 -13.19
C THR A 82 21.13 1.98 -13.61
N SER A 83 19.85 1.55 -13.64
CA SER A 83 19.50 0.22 -14.14
C SER A 83 19.53 0.24 -15.68
N ALA A 84 20.48 -0.48 -16.28
CA ALA A 84 20.76 -0.53 -17.72
C ALA A 84 19.60 -1.03 -18.61
N GLN A 85 18.42 -1.27 -18.02
CA GLN A 85 17.28 -1.91 -18.66
C GLN A 85 16.27 -0.94 -19.28
N MET A 86 16.37 0.39 -19.06
CA MET A 86 15.38 1.35 -19.55
C MET A 86 15.99 2.65 -20.11
N PRO A 87 15.53 3.15 -21.27
CA PRO A 87 15.82 4.52 -21.68
C PRO A 87 15.16 5.51 -20.72
N SER A 88 15.92 6.53 -20.29
CA SER A 88 15.48 7.52 -19.29
C SER A 88 14.19 8.28 -19.63
N SER A 89 13.76 8.28 -20.90
CA SER A 89 12.54 8.91 -21.41
C SER A 89 11.25 8.15 -21.09
N GLU A 90 11.34 6.91 -20.57
CA GLU A 90 10.19 6.05 -20.29
C GLU A 90 9.87 5.92 -18.79
N ILE A 91 10.62 6.62 -17.92
CA ILE A 91 10.42 6.59 -16.47
C ILE A 91 9.46 7.73 -16.09
N PRO A 92 8.27 7.43 -15.55
CA PRO A 92 7.30 8.45 -15.19
C PRO A 92 7.78 9.41 -14.10
N ARG A 93 7.20 10.61 -14.12
CA ARG A 93 7.09 11.59 -13.02
C ARG A 93 7.15 11.02 -11.60
N GLY A 94 8.26 11.02 -10.88
CA GLY A 94 8.31 10.55 -9.47
C GLY A 94 8.64 9.06 -9.29
N LEU A 95 9.02 8.36 -10.35
CA LEU A 95 9.62 7.00 -10.32
C LEU A 95 11.12 7.02 -10.66
N GLU A 96 11.79 8.19 -10.56
CA GLU A 96 13.24 8.33 -10.77
C GLU A 96 14.06 7.59 -9.71
N THR A 97 13.44 7.24 -8.58
CA THR A 97 14.03 6.41 -7.54
C THR A 97 13.08 5.26 -7.16
N SER A 98 13.67 4.08 -6.95
CA SER A 98 13.00 2.90 -6.42
C SER A 98 13.28 2.75 -4.93
N LEU A 99 12.35 2.10 -4.23
CA LEU A 99 12.52 1.72 -2.84
C LEU A 99 13.04 0.28 -2.77
N ILE A 100 14.19 0.12 -2.14
CA ILE A 100 14.76 -1.18 -1.79
C ILE A 100 14.56 -1.40 -0.29
N TYR A 101 14.33 -2.63 0.09
CA TYR A 101 14.06 -3.00 1.48
C TYR A 101 15.10 -3.98 2.00
N THR A 102 15.21 -4.08 3.32
CA THR A 102 16.04 -5.10 3.97
C THR A 102 15.47 -6.50 3.75
N THR A 103 14.14 -6.61 3.68
CA THR A 103 13.43 -7.86 3.39
C THR A 103 12.24 -7.64 2.46
N TRP A 104 11.89 -8.64 1.66
CA TRP A 104 10.67 -8.65 0.84
C TRP A 104 9.40 -8.53 1.70
N LEU A 105 9.42 -9.08 2.92
CA LEU A 105 8.30 -9.01 3.85
C LEU A 105 7.99 -7.56 4.23
N GLN A 106 9.01 -6.75 4.55
CA GLN A 106 8.84 -5.33 4.85
C GLN A 106 8.26 -4.54 3.66
N ALA A 107 8.73 -4.84 2.45
CA ALA A 107 8.18 -4.24 1.23
C ALA A 107 6.69 -4.61 1.05
N SER A 108 6.35 -5.88 1.29
CA SER A 108 4.98 -6.38 1.21
C SER A 108 4.07 -5.71 2.24
N GLU A 109 4.52 -5.58 3.49
CA GLU A 109 3.79 -4.90 4.57
C GLU A 109 3.51 -3.42 4.25
N ILE A 110 4.50 -2.71 3.70
CA ILE A 110 4.33 -1.30 3.29
C ILE A 110 3.39 -1.16 2.10
N CYS A 111 3.50 -2.03 1.09
CA CYS A 111 2.56 -2.05 -0.02
C CYS A 111 1.12 -2.33 0.45
N LEU A 112 0.94 -3.29 1.37
CA LEU A 112 -0.35 -3.59 1.96
C LEU A 112 -0.90 -2.41 2.75
N TYR A 113 -0.06 -1.77 3.58
CA TYR A 113 -0.40 -0.56 4.32
C TYR A 113 -0.90 0.55 3.40
N ASN A 114 -0.16 0.86 2.33
CA ASN A 114 -0.53 1.89 1.37
C ASN A 114 -1.84 1.55 0.67
N ALA A 115 -2.10 0.27 0.38
CA ALA A 115 -3.37 -0.15 -0.20
C ALA A 115 -4.54 0.04 0.76
N VAL A 116 -4.39 -0.34 2.04
CA VAL A 116 -5.39 -0.08 3.09
C VAL A 116 -5.63 1.42 3.23
N LEU A 117 -4.56 2.22 3.25
CA LEU A 117 -4.64 3.66 3.36
C LEU A 117 -5.42 4.27 2.20
N ILE A 118 -5.15 3.88 0.95
CA ILE A 118 -5.90 4.34 -0.23
C ILE A 118 -7.40 4.05 -0.05
N TRP A 119 -7.79 2.84 0.33
CA TRP A 119 -9.19 2.50 0.58
C TRP A 119 -9.85 3.44 1.59
N LEU A 120 -9.24 3.59 2.77
CA LEU A 120 -9.80 4.42 3.84
C LEU A 120 -9.90 5.89 3.43
N LEU A 121 -8.88 6.42 2.77
CA LEU A 121 -8.88 7.81 2.31
C LEU A 121 -9.91 8.04 1.19
N SER A 122 -10.10 7.08 0.28
CA SER A 122 -11.15 7.14 -0.75
C SER A 122 -12.54 7.21 -0.12
N PHE A 123 -12.85 6.35 0.87
CA PHE A 123 -14.12 6.41 1.58
C PHE A 123 -14.33 7.76 2.28
N LEU A 124 -13.30 8.31 2.92
CA LEU A 124 -13.41 9.62 3.56
C LEU A 124 -13.64 10.75 2.55
N GLY A 125 -13.00 10.67 1.37
CA GLY A 125 -13.21 11.62 0.28
C GLY A 125 -14.67 11.66 -0.18
N GLU A 126 -15.25 10.49 -0.43
CA GLU A 126 -16.66 10.34 -0.82
C GLU A 126 -17.63 10.85 0.27
N LEU A 127 -17.30 10.59 1.55
CA LEU A 127 -18.12 11.01 2.69
C LEU A 127 -17.93 12.50 3.06
N ARG A 128 -16.87 13.15 2.57
CA ARG A 128 -16.55 14.57 2.81
C ARG A 128 -15.94 15.25 1.56
N PRO A 129 -16.74 15.57 0.53
CA PRO A 129 -16.23 16.17 -0.71
C PRO A 129 -15.52 17.52 -0.50
N ALA A 130 -15.92 18.31 0.51
CA ALA A 130 -15.38 19.65 0.77
C ALA A 130 -14.21 19.70 1.78
N ALA A 131 -13.84 18.56 2.40
CA ALA A 131 -12.91 18.54 3.53
C ALA A 131 -11.78 17.52 3.34
N PHE A 132 -11.16 17.51 2.16
CA PHE A 132 -9.88 16.83 1.90
C PHE A 132 -8.70 17.44 2.70
N ALA A 133 -8.97 18.28 3.69
CA ALA A 133 -8.04 18.62 4.76
C ALA A 133 -7.99 17.44 5.72
N TYR A 134 -7.13 16.47 5.41
CA TYR A 134 -6.86 15.30 6.23
C TYR A 134 -6.70 15.70 7.71
N LEU A 135 -7.39 14.96 8.58
CA LEU A 135 -7.11 14.95 10.00
C LEU A 135 -5.63 14.58 10.13
N SER A 136 -4.78 15.58 10.33
CA SER A 136 -3.41 15.35 10.73
C SER A 136 -3.50 14.43 11.94
N PRO A 137 -2.89 13.24 11.94
CA PRO A 137 -2.83 12.46 13.16
C PRO A 137 -2.28 13.41 14.21
N SER A 138 -3.02 13.61 15.29
CA SER A 138 -2.51 14.33 16.45
C SER A 138 -1.30 13.54 16.91
N LEU A 139 -0.13 13.91 16.39
CA LEU A 139 1.13 13.51 16.94
C LEU A 139 1.05 13.92 18.40
N SER A 140 1.04 12.94 19.30
CA SER A 140 1.82 13.11 20.52
C SER A 140 3.14 13.71 20.05
N ALA A 141 3.40 14.98 20.41
CA ALA A 141 4.46 15.84 19.86
C ALA A 141 5.91 15.33 20.08
N SER A 142 6.07 14.03 20.36
CA SER A 142 7.26 13.36 20.85
C SER A 142 7.90 12.39 19.85
N PHE A 143 7.22 11.95 18.77
CA PHE A 143 7.85 11.00 17.83
C PHE A 143 8.51 11.74 16.67
N LYS A 144 9.79 12.10 16.84
CA LYS A 144 10.67 12.47 15.74
C LYS A 144 11.49 11.23 15.37
N PRO A 145 11.37 10.68 14.15
CA PRO A 145 12.25 9.59 13.76
C PRO A 145 13.71 10.08 13.84
N SER A 146 14.59 9.23 14.37
CA SER A 146 16.02 9.54 14.52
C SER A 146 16.75 9.65 13.18
N HIS A 147 16.13 9.16 12.10
CA HIS A 147 16.64 9.19 10.73
C HIS A 147 15.54 9.59 9.74
N PRO A 148 15.87 10.29 8.65
CA PRO A 148 14.91 10.54 7.58
C PRO A 148 14.50 9.21 6.95
N SER A 149 13.20 8.92 6.99
CA SER A 149 12.61 7.75 6.33
C SER A 149 12.32 8.09 4.86
N PRO A 150 12.70 7.24 3.89
CA PRO A 150 12.32 7.44 2.50
C PRO A 150 10.85 7.06 2.21
N LEU A 151 10.20 6.46 3.21
CA LEU A 151 8.80 6.05 3.16
C LEU A 151 7.89 7.17 3.67
N LEU A 152 6.69 7.24 3.12
CA LEU A 152 5.63 8.14 3.55
C LEU A 152 5.21 7.83 4.99
N LEU A 153 5.35 8.84 5.85
CA LEU A 153 4.91 8.79 7.25
C LEU A 153 3.46 9.30 7.39
N PRO A 154 2.75 8.90 8.45
CA PRO A 154 1.42 9.42 8.75
C PRO A 154 1.42 10.94 8.80
N GLY A 155 0.42 11.56 8.15
CA GLY A 155 0.30 13.02 8.04
C GLY A 155 1.12 13.67 6.90
N GLN A 156 2.00 12.93 6.22
CA GLN A 156 2.70 13.42 5.03
C GLN A 156 1.88 13.25 3.74
N VAL A 157 0.90 12.33 3.74
CA VAL A 157 0.03 12.07 2.59
C VAL A 157 -0.95 13.22 2.37
N ARG A 158 -0.96 13.75 1.15
CA ARG A 158 -1.77 14.87 0.66
C ARG A 158 -2.71 14.49 -0.48
N SER A 159 -2.47 13.34 -1.11
CA SER A 159 -3.31 12.80 -2.17
C SER A 159 -3.23 11.28 -2.20
N LEU A 160 -4.26 10.62 -2.78
CA LEU A 160 -4.25 9.17 -3.01
C LEU A 160 -3.11 8.74 -3.94
N ARG A 161 -2.62 9.65 -4.77
CA ARG A 161 -1.51 9.38 -5.70
C ARG A 161 -0.20 9.08 -4.98
N GLN A 162 0.08 9.70 -3.83
CA GLN A 162 1.34 9.48 -3.11
C GLN A 162 1.51 8.03 -2.60
N PRO A 163 0.56 7.43 -1.86
CA PRO A 163 0.67 6.02 -1.48
C PRO A 163 0.64 5.08 -2.70
N ALA A 164 -0.06 5.44 -3.80
CA ALA A 164 0.00 4.68 -5.04
C ALA A 164 1.39 4.70 -5.67
N MET A 165 2.06 5.86 -5.68
CA MET A 165 3.43 5.99 -6.15
C MET A 165 4.40 5.19 -5.28
N GLU A 166 4.24 5.19 -3.95
CA GLU A 166 5.08 4.39 -3.05
C GLU A 166 4.94 2.88 -3.32
N ILE A 167 3.73 2.40 -3.62
CA ILE A 167 3.51 1.02 -4.11
C ILE A 167 4.31 0.78 -5.40
N CYS A 168 4.19 1.66 -6.39
CA CYS A 168 4.92 1.54 -7.66
C CYS A 168 6.45 1.54 -7.46
N ARG A 169 6.98 2.43 -6.60
CA ARG A 169 8.42 2.51 -6.28
C ARG A 169 8.94 1.25 -5.59
N SER A 170 8.08 0.56 -4.85
CA SER A 170 8.40 -0.69 -4.16
C SER A 170 8.23 -1.93 -5.04
N PHE A 171 7.47 -1.78 -6.13
CA PHE A 171 7.06 -2.90 -6.97
C PHE A 171 8.23 -3.62 -7.63
N GLN A 172 9.22 -2.88 -8.12
CA GLN A 172 10.40 -3.48 -8.75
C GLN A 172 11.16 -4.41 -7.79
N TYR A 173 11.42 -3.95 -6.57
CA TYR A 173 12.12 -4.75 -5.56
C TYR A 173 11.36 -6.03 -5.21
N LEU A 174 10.03 -5.93 -5.09
CA LEU A 174 9.18 -7.10 -4.84
C LEU A 174 9.28 -8.10 -5.99
N LEU A 175 9.16 -7.66 -7.23
CA LEU A 175 9.26 -8.55 -8.40
C LEU A 175 10.60 -9.28 -8.47
N ASP A 176 11.70 -8.56 -8.23
CA ASP A 176 13.03 -9.16 -8.23
C ASP A 176 13.19 -10.17 -7.08
N SER A 177 12.68 -9.83 -5.88
CA SER A 177 12.71 -10.73 -4.72
C SER A 177 11.93 -12.02 -4.95
N PHE A 178 10.76 -11.97 -5.60
CA PHE A 178 9.96 -13.16 -5.90
C PHE A 178 10.57 -14.03 -7.00
N ALA A 179 11.21 -13.41 -7.99
CA ALA A 179 11.95 -14.14 -9.01
C ALA A 179 13.11 -14.94 -8.40
N GLU A 180 13.76 -14.40 -7.38
CA GLU A 180 14.84 -15.07 -6.64
C GLU A 180 14.32 -16.14 -5.67
N SER A 181 13.17 -15.92 -5.01
CA SER A 181 12.64 -16.84 -4.00
C SER A 181 11.80 -18.00 -4.59
N GLY A 182 11.30 -17.86 -5.82
CA GLY A 182 10.39 -18.83 -6.44
C GLY A 182 8.97 -18.83 -5.85
N GLU A 183 8.63 -17.83 -5.02
CA GLU A 183 7.31 -17.72 -4.40
C GLU A 183 6.29 -17.08 -5.35
N THR A 184 5.06 -17.60 -5.36
CA THR A 184 3.97 -17.05 -6.17
C THR A 184 3.46 -15.75 -5.56
N PRO A 185 3.46 -14.64 -6.30
CA PRO A 185 3.47 -13.38 -5.60
C PRO A 185 2.04 -12.78 -5.58
N LEU A 186 1.05 -13.62 -5.28
CA LEU A 186 -0.37 -13.25 -5.34
C LEU A 186 -0.75 -12.15 -4.33
N SER A 187 -0.01 -12.05 -3.23
CA SER A 187 -0.25 -11.05 -2.17
C SER A 187 -0.03 -9.61 -2.63
N TRP A 188 0.71 -9.36 -3.72
CA TRP A 188 0.92 -8.00 -4.25
C TRP A 188 -0.04 -7.56 -5.35
N LEU A 189 -0.83 -8.49 -5.90
CA LEU A 189 -1.78 -8.15 -6.97
C LEU A 189 -2.76 -7.07 -6.52
N MET A 190 -3.30 -7.19 -5.30
CA MET A 190 -4.23 -6.20 -4.77
C MET A 190 -3.60 -4.81 -4.64
N PRO A 191 -2.44 -4.63 -3.95
CA PRO A 191 -1.78 -3.32 -3.88
C PRO A 191 -1.49 -2.69 -5.24
N ILE A 192 -0.90 -3.44 -6.19
CA ILE A 192 -0.56 -2.84 -7.50
C ILE A 192 -1.81 -2.55 -8.33
N SER A 193 -2.85 -3.38 -8.27
CA SER A 193 -4.11 -3.12 -8.98
C SER A 193 -4.78 -1.85 -8.46
N LEU A 194 -4.72 -1.62 -7.15
CA LEU A 194 -5.25 -0.40 -6.56
C LEU A 194 -4.40 0.82 -6.95
N ALA A 195 -3.07 0.71 -6.91
CA ALA A 195 -2.19 1.76 -7.37
C ALA A 195 -2.45 2.11 -8.85
N TYR A 196 -2.58 1.09 -9.71
CA TYR A 196 -2.93 1.23 -11.11
C TYR A 196 -4.25 2.00 -11.29
N TYR A 197 -5.30 1.65 -10.53
CA TYR A 197 -6.58 2.34 -10.58
C TYR A 197 -6.45 3.83 -10.23
N ILE A 198 -5.65 4.18 -9.22
CA ILE A 198 -5.43 5.57 -8.83
C ILE A 198 -4.64 6.37 -9.88
N VAL A 199 -3.70 5.73 -10.58
CA VAL A 199 -2.84 6.40 -11.58
C VAL A 199 -3.31 6.18 -13.02
N GLN A 200 -4.48 5.60 -13.25
CA GLN A 200 -4.93 5.15 -14.57
C GLN A 200 -5.07 6.27 -15.62
N GLU A 201 -5.27 7.51 -15.17
CA GLU A 201 -5.35 8.68 -16.06
C GLU A 201 -3.97 9.12 -16.58
N ASP A 202 -2.90 8.65 -15.94
CA ASP A 202 -1.51 8.94 -16.30
C ASP A 202 -0.96 7.83 -17.20
N ARG A 203 -0.88 8.13 -18.51
CA ARG A 203 -0.44 7.16 -19.53
C ARG A 203 0.98 6.66 -19.30
N GLU A 204 1.86 7.50 -18.76
CA GLU A 204 3.26 7.11 -18.49
C GLU A 204 3.28 6.03 -17.38
N TYR A 205 2.53 6.25 -16.30
CA TYR A 205 2.41 5.28 -15.21
C TYR A 205 1.76 3.97 -15.65
N VAL A 206 0.68 4.05 -16.42
CA VAL A 206 -0.01 2.86 -16.96
C VAL A 206 0.93 2.04 -17.84
N GLY A 207 1.67 2.69 -18.74
CA GLY A 207 2.66 2.05 -19.59
C GLY A 207 3.75 1.36 -18.77
N TRP A 208 4.30 2.06 -17.78
CA TRP A 208 5.33 1.54 -16.89
C TRP A 208 4.86 0.30 -16.10
N ILE A 209 3.66 0.36 -15.48
CA ILE A 209 3.13 -0.77 -14.71
C ILE A 209 2.92 -1.99 -15.62
N ARG A 210 2.31 -1.80 -16.79
CA ARG A 210 2.07 -2.90 -17.75
C ARG A 210 3.36 -3.54 -18.23
N MET A 211 4.33 -2.73 -18.62
CA MET A 211 5.65 -3.21 -19.04
C MET A 211 6.31 -4.08 -17.97
N ARG A 212 6.25 -3.68 -16.70
CA ARG A 212 6.81 -4.47 -15.58
C ARG A 212 6.05 -5.78 -15.37
N LEU A 213 4.72 -5.76 -15.46
CA LEU A 213 3.88 -6.97 -15.35
C LEU A 213 4.14 -7.97 -16.49
N ASP A 214 4.30 -7.48 -17.72
CA ASP A 214 4.56 -8.34 -18.88
C ASP A 214 6.00 -8.88 -18.88
N GLY A 215 6.97 -8.09 -18.41
CA GLY A 215 8.34 -8.54 -18.19
C GLY A 215 8.46 -9.71 -17.20
N CYS A 216 7.54 -9.81 -16.23
CA CYS A 216 7.46 -10.97 -15.32
C CYS A 216 6.97 -12.24 -16.03
N LYS A 217 6.07 -12.13 -17.00
CA LYS A 217 5.60 -13.29 -17.76
C LYS A 217 6.73 -13.90 -18.60
N GLY A 218 7.61 -13.06 -19.16
CA GLY A 218 8.76 -13.49 -19.94
C GLY A 218 9.91 -14.12 -19.13
N LYS A 219 10.00 -13.86 -17.82
CA LYS A 219 10.99 -14.47 -16.91
C LYS A 219 10.53 -15.79 -16.28
N ALA A 220 9.24 -16.12 -16.37
CA ALA A 220 8.67 -17.37 -15.87
C ALA A 220 8.88 -18.56 -16.82
N GLU A 221 9.45 -18.35 -18.01
CA GLU A 221 9.88 -19.42 -18.90
C GLU A 221 11.38 -19.66 -18.76
N LEU A 222 11.77 -20.81 -18.17
CA LEU A 222 13.03 -21.56 -18.41
C LEU A 222 13.03 -22.86 -17.55
N PRO A 223 13.68 -23.98 -17.95
CA PRO A 223 14.40 -24.26 -19.18
C PRO A 223 13.79 -25.40 -20.02
N ALA A 224 14.12 -25.41 -21.31
CA ALA A 224 13.86 -26.53 -22.20
C ALA A 224 14.51 -27.81 -21.65
N TYR A 225 13.70 -28.84 -21.44
CA TYR A 225 14.15 -30.21 -21.23
C TYR A 225 15.02 -30.62 -22.44
N LYS A 226 16.34 -30.73 -22.25
CA LYS A 226 17.19 -31.52 -23.15
C LYS A 226 17.07 -32.97 -22.72
N GLY A 227 16.25 -33.73 -23.46
CA GLY A 227 16.20 -35.18 -23.36
C GLY A 227 17.54 -35.78 -23.77
N VAL A 228 18.00 -36.74 -22.98
CA VAL A 228 19.07 -37.70 -23.29
C VAL A 228 18.51 -38.77 -24.21
#